data_AF-A0A3D1GVC0-F1
#
_entry.id   AF-A0A3D1GVC0-F1
#
_cell.length_a   1.000
_cell.length_b   1.000
_cell.length_c   1.000
_cell.angle_alpha   90.00
_cell.angle_beta   90.00
_cell.angle_gamma   90.00
#
_symmetry.space_group_name_H-M   'P 1'
#
loop_
_entity.id
_entity.type
_entity.pdbx_description
1 polymer ?
#
loop_
_entity_poly.entity_id
_entity_poly.type
_entity_poly.pdbx_seq_one_letter_code
_entity_poly.pdbx_strand_id
1 'polypeptide(L)' 'AFTILGCRGVARADFIWDEDEDQLYMLEINTQPGMTATSLTPEQAAFCGISGEELVNHLLEIAQCDD' A
#
# COMPACT_ATOMS: atom_id res chain seq x y z
N ALA A 1 9.34 3.25 5.64
CA ALA A 1 9.31 3.62 4.22
C ALA A 1 8.22 4.66 3.92
N PHE A 2 6.92 4.32 4.04
CA PHE A 2 5.77 5.19 3.70
C PHE A 2 5.89 6.64 4.22
N THR A 3 6.03 6.84 5.53
CA THR A 3 6.15 8.17 6.15
C THR A 3 7.42 8.91 5.74
N ILE A 4 8.55 8.19 5.63
CA ILE A 4 9.86 8.77 5.29
C ILE A 4 9.85 9.34 3.87
N LEU A 5 9.14 8.68 2.95
CA LEU A 5 8.99 9.11 1.56
C LEU A 5 7.86 10.13 1.35
N GLY A 6 7.18 10.56 2.42
CA GLY A 6 6.06 11.50 2.31
C GLY A 6 4.84 10.93 1.59
N CYS A 7 4.69 9.61 1.54
CA CYS A 7 3.53 8.98 0.92
C CYS A 7 2.25 9.35 1.68
N ARG A 8 1.15 9.47 0.92
CA ARG A 8 -0.21 9.73 1.41
C ARG A 8 -1.17 8.79 0.69
N GLY A 9 -2.35 8.54 1.26
CA GLY A 9 -3.29 7.61 0.68
C GLY A 9 -2.84 6.16 0.84
N VAL A 10 -2.66 5.47 -0.28
CA VAL A 10 -2.22 4.07 -0.31
C VAL A 10 -0.92 3.94 -1.08
N ALA A 11 -0.04 3.08 -0.60
CA ALA A 11 1.10 2.60 -1.37
C ALA A 11 1.30 1.11 -1.09
N ARG A 12 1.74 0.36 -2.11
CA ARG A 12 2.21 -1.02 -1.92
C ARG A 12 3.73 -1.01 -1.77
N ALA A 13 4.23 -1.59 -0.69
CA ALA A 13 5.66 -1.69 -0.43
C ALA A 13 6.10 -3.14 -0.62
N ASP A 14 6.98 -3.35 -1.59
CA ASP A 14 7.45 -4.69 -1.94
C ASP A 14 8.84 -4.91 -1.37
N PHE A 15 9.02 -6.07 -0.73
CA PHE A 15 10.27 -6.46 -0.07
C PHE A 15 10.68 -7.85 -0.54
N ILE A 16 11.98 -8.13 -0.49
CA ILE A 16 12.54 -9.47 -0.62
C ILE A 16 13.25 -9.83 0.68
N TRP A 17 13.01 -11.04 1.16
CA TRP A 17 13.72 -11.63 2.30
C TRP A 17 14.94 -12.39 1.79
N ASP A 18 16.10 -12.10 2.36
CA ASP A 18 17.34 -12.84 2.13
C ASP A 18 17.60 -13.76 3.33
N GLU A 19 17.55 -15.07 3.12
CA GLU A 19 17.76 -16.08 4.16
C GLU A 19 19.24 -16.23 4.56
N ASP A 20 20.17 -15.97 3.63
CA ASP A 20 21.62 -16.12 3.89
C ASP A 20 22.13 -14.97 4.76
N GLU A 21 21.56 -13.78 4.58
CA GLU A 21 21.91 -12.58 5.33
C GLU A 21 20.97 -12.26 6.51
N ASP A 22 19.89 -13.05 6.69
CA ASP A 22 18.84 -12.84 7.71
C ASP A 22 18.27 -11.40 7.68
N GLN A 23 18.06 -10.88 6.47
CA GLN A 23 17.81 -9.47 6.21
C GLN A 23 16.63 -9.26 5.25
N LEU A 24 15.80 -8.26 5.54
CA LEU A 24 14.75 -7.79 4.63
C LEU A 24 15.25 -6.61 3.78
N TYR A 25 15.10 -6.72 2.47
CA TYR A 25 15.46 -5.70 1.48
C TYR A 25 14.22 -5.07 0.86
N MET A 26 14.18 -3.73 0.80
CA MET A 26 13.10 -2.99 0.14
C MET A 26 13.37 -2.92 -1.37
N LEU A 27 12.41 -3.35 -2.18
CA LEU A 27 12.52 -3.35 -3.63
C LEU A 27 11.95 -2.07 -4.23
N GLU A 28 10.67 -1.80 -3.95
CA GLU A 28 9.95 -0.67 -4.51
C GLU A 28 8.80 -0.21 -3.61
N ILE A 29 8.37 1.02 -3.85
CA ILE A 29 7.15 1.61 -3.30
C ILE A 29 6.29 2.04 -4.48
N ASN A 30 5.16 1.36 -4.66
CA ASN A 30 4.15 1.71 -5.66
C ASN A 30 3.16 2.70 -5.03
N THR A 31 3.28 3.98 -5.35
CA THR A 31 2.37 5.05 -4.86
C THR A 31 1.00 5.04 -5.55
N GLN A 32 0.85 4.29 -6.64
CA GLN A 32 -0.42 4.05 -7.31
C GLN A 32 -0.53 2.57 -7.68
N PRO A 33 -0.83 1.69 -6.71
CA PRO A 33 -0.92 0.26 -6.95
C PRO A 33 -2.16 -0.10 -7.78
N GLY A 34 -2.20 -1.34 -8.27
CA GLY A 34 -3.39 -1.89 -8.92
C GLY A 34 -4.57 -1.97 -7.94
N MET A 35 -5.77 -1.64 -8.44
CA MET A 35 -7.02 -1.58 -7.66
C MET A 35 -8.14 -2.48 -8.22
N THR A 36 -7.81 -3.42 -9.11
CA THR A 36 -8.79 -4.42 -9.58
C THR A 36 -9.07 -5.47 -8.49
N ALA A 37 -10.17 -6.21 -8.59
CA ALA A 37 -10.55 -7.22 -7.59
C ALA A 37 -9.47 -8.29 -7.30
N THR A 38 -8.56 -8.54 -8.25
CA THR A 38 -7.45 -9.49 -8.11
C THR A 38 -6.09 -8.81 -7.89
N SER A 39 -6.09 -7.50 -7.59
CA SER A 39 -4.86 -6.78 -7.27
C SER A 39 -4.48 -6.96 -5.80
N LEU A 40 -3.18 -6.96 -5.51
CA LEU A 40 -2.66 -7.16 -4.16
C LEU A 40 -3.19 -6.15 -3.13
N THR A 41 -3.37 -4.88 -3.50
CA THR A 41 -3.84 -3.85 -2.56
C THR A 41 -5.26 -4.12 -2.07
N PRO A 42 -6.27 -4.34 -2.95
CA PRO A 42 -7.58 -4.81 -2.52
C PRO A 42 -7.57 -6.16 -1.78
N GLU A 43 -6.74 -7.12 -2.20
CA GLU A 43 -6.65 -8.42 -1.54
C GLU A 43 -6.13 -8.30 -0.09
N GLN A 44 -5.07 -7.51 0.12
CA GLN A 44 -4.51 -7.23 1.45
C GLN A 44 -5.50 -6.44 2.33
N ALA A 45 -6.24 -5.49 1.76
CA ALA A 45 -7.30 -4.78 2.48
C ALA A 45 -8.39 -5.76 2.94
N ALA A 46 -8.85 -6.64 2.04
CA ALA A 46 -9.86 -7.65 2.36
C ALA A 46 -9.39 -8.64 3.44
N PHE A 47 -8.12 -9.04 3.40
CA PHE A 47 -7.50 -9.85 4.46
C PHE A 47 -7.55 -9.15 5.83
N CYS A 48 -7.40 -7.83 5.86
CA CYS A 48 -7.57 -6.99 7.05
C CYS A 48 -9.03 -6.68 7.40
N GLY A 49 -10.01 -7.27 6.69
CA GLY A 49 -11.44 -7.02 6.91
C GLY A 49 -11.96 -5.71 6.33
N ILE A 50 -11.20 -5.06 5.45
CA ILE A 50 -11.58 -3.81 4.77
C ILE A 50 -12.05 -4.16 3.36
N SER A 51 -13.32 -3.91 3.07
CA SER A 51 -13.86 -4.08 1.72
C SER A 51 -13.25 -3.08 0.73
N GLY A 52 -13.31 -3.39 -0.57
CA GLY A 52 -12.85 -2.47 -1.61
C GLY A 52 -13.60 -1.13 -1.59
N GLU A 53 -14.89 -1.13 -1.24
CA GLU A 53 -15.69 0.09 -1.09
C GLU A 53 -15.20 0.93 0.09
N GLU A 54 -14.97 0.32 1.26
CA GLU A 54 -14.43 1.01 2.43
C GLU A 54 -13.04 1.59 2.15
N LEU A 55 -12.17 0.84 1.46
CA LEU A 55 -10.86 1.32 1.06
C LEU A 55 -10.96 2.56 0.16
N VAL A 56 -11.80 2.51 -0.87
CA VAL A 56 -11.97 3.66 -1.80
C VAL A 56 -12.58 4.86 -1.08
N ASN A 57 -13.61 4.64 -0.25
CA ASN A 57 -14.21 5.72 0.55
C ASN A 57 -13.18 6.38 1.47
N HIS A 58 -12.35 5.58 2.14
CA HIS A 58 -11.27 6.12 2.97
C HIS A 58 -10.27 6.97 2.18
N LEU A 59 -9.87 6.52 0.99
CA LEU A 59 -8.97 7.28 0.12
C LEU A 59 -9.58 8.61 -0.34
N LEU A 60 -10.89 8.64 -0.59
CA LEU A 60 -11.61 9.86 -0.94
C LEU A 60 -11.67 10.84 0.25
N GLU A 61 -11.90 10.36 1.47
CA GLU A 61 -11.99 11.19 2.68
C GLU A 61 -10.67 11.93 3.00
N ILE A 62 -9.53 11.31 2.73
CA ILE A 62 -8.20 11.87 3.06
C ILE A 62 -7.56 12.63 1.88
N ALA A 63 -8.20 12.62 0.71
CA ALA A 63 -7.73 13.34 -0.47
C ALA A 63 -7.94 14.84 -0.28
N GLN A 64 -6.83 15.58 -0.15
CA GLN A 64 -6.82 17.03 0.01
C GLN A 64 -5.57 17.62 -0.63
N CYS A 65 -5.70 18.85 -1.16
CA CYS A 65 -4.57 19.65 -1.59
C CYS A 65 -3.64 19.94 -0.42
N ASP A 66 -2.34 20.03 -0.69
CA ASP A 66 -1.39 20.59 0.26
C ASP A 66 -1.60 22.11 0.33
N ASP A 67 -1.35 22.70 1.50
CA ASP A 67 -1.34 24.15 1.71
C ASP A 67 -0.13 24.82 1.04
#